data_AF-A0A6I1YU46-F1
#
_entry.id   AF-A0A6I1YU46-F1
#
_cell.length_a   1.000
_cell.length_b   1.000
_cell.length_c   1.000
_cell.angle_alpha   90.00
_cell.angle_beta   90.00
_cell.angle_gamma   90.00
#
_symmetry.space_group_name_H-M   'P 1'
#
loop_
_entity.id
_entity.type
_entity.pdbx_description
1 polymer ?
#
loop_
_entity_poly.entity_id
_entity_poly.type
_entity_poly.pdbx_seq_one_letter_code
_entity_poly.pdbx_strand_id
1 'polypeptide(L)'
;MLHAEERGDEDAGRRARAGWSPIKYTAITTVLGPAGATVITAVMLATGGVPVPSAHTVTTILPELAYMSVIAGFVGVLGWNFGNRYLGPLNGVLFMDVVPITAFVISALTGVVPAGMQVAGASLTAPALIFNNLYLRRVAQRTAAAAAAKAAAEKPAVKATDGKTAPVAASR
;
A
#
# COMPACT_ATOMS: atom_id res chain seq x y z
N MET A 1 -31.99 -18.75 -14.97
CA MET A 1 -31.38 -17.99 -16.06
C MET A 1 -30.65 -16.74 -15.54
N LEU A 2 -31.27 -15.90 -14.69
CA LEU A 2 -30.62 -14.75 -14.03
C LEU A 2 -29.30 -15.05 -13.28
N HIS A 3 -29.20 -16.16 -12.54
CA HIS A 3 -27.96 -16.53 -11.81
C HIS A 3 -26.76 -16.97 -12.67
N ALA A 4 -26.94 -17.11 -14.00
CA ALA A 4 -25.85 -17.41 -14.92
C ALA A 4 -25.26 -16.13 -15.55
N GLU A 5 -26.10 -15.11 -15.79
CA GLU A 5 -25.65 -13.78 -16.24
C GLU A 5 -24.86 -13.04 -15.17
N GLU A 6 -25.30 -13.06 -13.90
CA GLU A 6 -24.56 -12.39 -12.81
C GLU A 6 -23.16 -12.97 -12.62
N ARG A 7 -22.99 -14.28 -12.77
CA ARG A 7 -21.66 -14.91 -12.71
C ARG A 7 -20.78 -14.52 -13.91
N GLY A 8 -21.38 -14.32 -15.08
CA GLY A 8 -20.69 -13.82 -16.27
C GLY A 8 -20.16 -12.41 -16.09
N ASP A 9 -20.97 -11.52 -15.51
CA ASP A 9 -20.59 -10.12 -15.22
C ASP A 9 -19.58 -10.02 -14.08
N GLU A 10 -19.70 -10.85 -13.04
CA GLU A 10 -18.70 -10.91 -11.96
C GLU A 10 -17.34 -11.36 -12.48
N ASP A 11 -17.30 -12.35 -13.37
CA ASP A 11 -16.05 -12.86 -13.95
C ASP A 11 -15.48 -11.94 -15.04
N ALA A 12 -16.33 -11.25 -15.81
CA ALA A 12 -15.92 -10.16 -16.68
C ALA A 12 -15.31 -9.00 -15.87
N GLY A 13 -15.94 -8.62 -14.77
CA GLY A 13 -15.42 -7.62 -13.83
C GLY A 13 -14.13 -8.05 -13.13
N ARG A 14 -13.99 -9.35 -12.81
CA ARG A 14 -12.76 -9.92 -12.21
C ARG A 14 -11.59 -9.87 -13.21
N ARG A 15 -11.84 -10.19 -14.48
CA ARG A 15 -10.84 -10.13 -15.56
C ARG A 15 -10.45 -8.69 -15.91
N ALA A 16 -11.41 -7.77 -15.91
CA ALA A 16 -11.15 -6.35 -16.11
C ALA A 16 -10.24 -5.78 -15.02
N ARG A 17 -10.43 -6.15 -13.75
CA ARG A 17 -9.56 -5.75 -12.63
C ARG A 17 -8.20 -6.45 -12.63
N ALA A 18 -8.13 -7.69 -13.11
CA ALA A 18 -6.87 -8.44 -13.19
C ALA A 18 -5.91 -7.94 -14.29
N GLY A 19 -6.42 -7.30 -15.34
CA GLY A 19 -5.61 -6.79 -16.46
C GLY A 19 -4.96 -5.41 -16.25
N TRP A 20 -5.24 -4.74 -15.13
CA TRP A 20 -4.70 -3.41 -14.86
C TRP A 20 -3.40 -3.48 -14.06
N SER A 21 -2.35 -2.85 -14.60
CA SER A 21 -1.08 -2.70 -13.88
C SER A 21 -1.23 -1.66 -12.77
N PRO A 22 -0.64 -1.88 -11.57
CA PRO A 22 -0.60 -0.90 -10.48
C PRO A 22 -0.16 0.50 -10.93
N ILE A 23 0.76 0.59 -11.90
CA ILE A 23 1.26 1.86 -12.43
C ILE A 23 0.16 2.68 -13.14
N LYS A 24 -0.82 2.02 -13.78
CA LYS A 24 -1.94 2.71 -14.46
C LYS A 24 -2.86 3.35 -13.44
N TYR A 25 -3.17 2.61 -12.37
CA TYR A 25 -3.96 3.13 -11.26
C TYR A 25 -3.27 4.30 -10.59
N THR A 26 -1.98 4.17 -10.29
CA THR A 26 -1.18 5.27 -9.75
C THR A 26 -1.16 6.47 -10.69
N ALA A 27 -0.97 6.29 -12.00
CA ALA A 27 -0.96 7.41 -12.94
C ALA A 27 -2.29 8.20 -12.92
N ILE A 28 -3.43 7.52 -12.93
CA ILE A 28 -4.75 8.16 -12.88
C ILE A 28 -4.94 8.90 -11.55
N THR A 29 -4.63 8.26 -10.41
CA THR A 29 -4.82 8.87 -9.10
C THR A 29 -3.83 10.00 -8.83
N THR A 30 -2.60 9.90 -9.33
CA THR A 30 -1.58 10.95 -9.26
C THR A 30 -1.93 12.15 -10.13
N VAL A 31 -2.71 12.01 -11.21
CA VAL A 31 -3.25 13.17 -11.95
C VAL A 31 -4.44 13.79 -11.20
N LEU A 32 -5.29 12.95 -10.61
CA LEU A 32 -6.47 13.43 -9.86
C LEU A 32 -6.09 14.23 -8.61
N GLY A 33 -5.01 13.86 -7.92
CA GLY A 33 -4.56 14.55 -6.70
C GLY A 33 -4.26 16.04 -6.90
N PRO A 34 -3.31 16.41 -7.78
CA PRO A 34 -2.99 17.81 -8.11
C PRO A 34 -4.19 18.56 -8.68
N ALA A 35 -5.04 17.91 -9.48
CA ALA A 35 -6.25 18.53 -10.01
C ALA A 35 -7.21 18.93 -8.88
N GLY A 36 -7.48 18.02 -7.94
CA GLY A 36 -8.30 18.30 -6.77
C GLY A 36 -7.70 19.39 -5.88
N ALA A 37 -6.40 19.32 -5.60
CA ALA A 37 -5.69 20.34 -4.84
C ALA A 37 -5.79 21.72 -5.50
N THR A 38 -5.62 21.80 -6.83
CA THR A 38 -5.76 23.04 -7.60
C THR A 38 -7.16 23.63 -7.48
N VAL A 39 -8.20 22.80 -7.58
CA VAL A 39 -9.60 23.23 -7.42
C VAL A 39 -9.84 23.78 -6.01
N ILE A 40 -9.39 23.06 -4.98
CA ILE A 40 -9.55 23.50 -3.59
C ILE A 40 -8.81 24.83 -3.37
N THR A 41 -7.57 24.94 -3.83
CA THR A 41 -6.77 26.18 -3.74
C THR A 41 -7.46 27.33 -4.48
N ALA A 42 -8.00 27.11 -5.68
CA ALA A 42 -8.70 28.14 -6.44
C ALA A 42 -9.96 28.64 -5.71
N VAL A 43 -10.75 27.73 -5.12
CA VAL A 43 -11.92 28.09 -4.30
C VAL A 43 -11.49 28.90 -3.07
N MET A 44 -10.40 28.50 -2.42
CA MET A 44 -9.88 29.17 -1.22
C MET A 44 -9.36 30.59 -1.52
N LEU A 45 -8.71 30.78 -2.68
CA LEU A 45 -8.32 32.10 -3.17
C LEU A 45 -9.54 32.96 -3.55
N ALA A 46 -10.54 32.37 -4.21
CA ALA A 46 -11.75 33.08 -4.63
C ALA A 46 -12.63 33.54 -3.45
N THR A 47 -12.65 32.75 -2.36
CA THR A 47 -13.38 33.07 -1.13
C THR A 47 -12.60 33.98 -0.18
N GLY A 48 -11.36 34.35 -0.52
CA GLY A 48 -10.52 35.26 0.28
C GLY A 48 -10.00 34.64 1.58
N GLY A 49 -10.08 33.32 1.74
CA GLY A 49 -9.61 32.61 2.95
C GLY A 49 -8.09 32.57 3.10
N VAL A 50 -7.33 32.90 2.04
CA VAL A 50 -5.87 32.94 2.02
C VAL A 50 -5.39 34.14 1.19
N PRO A 51 -4.36 34.89 1.64
CA PRO A 51 -3.79 35.98 0.85
C PRO A 51 -3.24 35.48 -0.48
N VAL A 52 -3.59 36.16 -1.58
CA VAL A 52 -3.12 35.82 -2.93
C VAL A 52 -1.61 36.05 -3.01
N PRO A 53 -0.80 35.01 -3.32
CA PRO A 53 0.64 35.16 -3.41
C PRO A 53 1.02 36.06 -4.59
N SER A 54 2.02 36.92 -4.40
CA SER A 54 2.55 37.74 -5.48
C SER A 54 3.22 36.86 -6.54
N ALA A 55 3.19 37.29 -7.81
CA ALA A 55 3.84 36.55 -8.90
C ALA A 55 5.33 36.31 -8.64
N HIS A 56 5.99 37.27 -7.97
CA HIS A 56 7.39 37.16 -7.58
C HIS A 56 7.63 36.03 -6.56
N THR A 57 6.78 35.93 -5.53
CA THR A 57 6.86 34.85 -4.54
C THR A 57 6.75 33.47 -5.19
N VAL A 58 5.84 33.32 -6.16
CA VAL A 58 5.63 32.06 -6.88
C VAL A 58 6.87 31.68 -7.69
N THR A 59 7.47 32.63 -8.42
CA THR A 59 8.67 32.37 -9.21
C THR A 59 9.88 32.01 -8.36
N THR A 60 9.99 32.57 -7.15
CA THR A 60 11.10 32.28 -6.23
C THR A 60 11.05 30.85 -5.71
N ILE A 61 9.86 30.35 -5.33
CA ILE A 61 9.71 28.99 -4.76
C ILE A 61 9.54 27.90 -5.83
N LEU A 62 9.36 28.29 -7.10
CA LEU A 62 9.13 27.36 -8.20
C LEU A 62 10.22 26.27 -8.32
N PRO A 63 11.53 26.56 -8.18
CA PRO A 63 12.56 25.52 -8.22
C PRO A 63 12.45 24.50 -7.09
N GLU A 64 12.08 24.95 -5.88
CA GLU A 64 11.90 24.08 -4.70
C GLU A 64 10.68 23.16 -4.90
N LEU A 65 9.58 23.72 -5.40
CA LEU A 65 8.37 22.97 -5.75
C LEU A 65 8.62 21.97 -6.88
N ALA A 66 9.38 22.36 -7.90
CA ALA A 66 9.76 21.47 -8.99
C ALA A 66 10.61 20.30 -8.49
N TYR A 67 11.62 20.59 -7.66
CA TYR A 67 12.45 19.56 -7.03
C TYR A 67 11.62 18.59 -6.19
N MET A 68 10.72 19.09 -5.34
CA MET A 68 9.86 18.25 -4.52
C MET A 68 8.87 17.42 -5.35
N SER A 69 8.33 18.00 -6.43
CA SER A 69 7.41 17.28 -7.33
C SER A 69 8.09 16.13 -8.05
N VAL A 70 9.32 16.32 -8.54
CA VAL A 70 10.05 15.28 -9.26
C VAL A 70 10.63 14.24 -8.30
N ILE A 71 11.33 14.67 -7.25
CA ILE A 71 12.04 13.75 -6.35
C ILE A 71 11.06 13.10 -5.36
N ALA A 72 10.35 13.89 -4.55
CA ALA A 72 9.45 13.33 -3.55
C ALA A 72 8.17 12.76 -4.19
N GLY A 73 7.61 13.47 -5.18
CA GLY A 73 6.39 13.04 -5.89
C GLY A 73 6.64 11.86 -6.83
N PHE A 74 7.35 12.09 -7.93
CA PHE A 74 7.48 11.07 -8.98
C PHE A 74 8.39 9.91 -8.58
N VAL A 75 9.64 10.19 -8.17
CA VAL A 75 10.60 9.14 -7.78
C VAL A 75 10.13 8.41 -6.52
N GLY A 76 9.60 9.12 -5.53
CA GLY A 76 9.03 8.51 -4.33
C GLY A 76 7.88 7.53 -4.63
N VAL A 77 6.93 7.93 -5.48
CA VAL A 77 5.82 7.06 -5.87
C VAL A 77 6.29 5.85 -6.70
N LEU A 78 7.26 6.03 -7.60
CA LEU A 78 7.86 4.90 -8.31
C LEU A 78 8.59 3.95 -7.36
N GLY A 79 9.42 4.48 -6.47
CA GLY A 79 10.15 3.72 -5.45
C GLY A 79 9.19 2.95 -4.54
N TRP A 80 8.06 3.54 -4.19
CA TRP A 80 6.99 2.88 -3.45
C TRP A 80 6.32 1.74 -4.25
N ASN A 81 5.99 1.97 -5.52
CA ASN A 81 5.42 0.93 -6.39
C ASN A 81 6.37 -0.26 -6.57
N PHE A 82 7.67 0.00 -6.76
CA PHE A 82 8.69 -1.04 -6.80
C PHE A 82 8.87 -1.71 -5.44
N GLY A 83 8.95 -0.95 -4.35
CA GLY A 83 9.07 -1.46 -2.99
C GLY A 83 7.93 -2.42 -2.64
N ASN A 84 6.69 -2.07 -2.96
CA ASN A 84 5.53 -2.94 -2.75
C ASN A 84 5.55 -4.22 -3.60
N ARG A 85 6.19 -4.19 -4.77
CA ARG A 85 6.40 -5.39 -5.59
C ARG A 85 7.37 -6.38 -4.92
N TYR A 86 8.38 -5.89 -4.21
CA TYR A 86 9.38 -6.73 -3.54
C TYR A 86 8.98 -7.14 -2.11
N LEU A 87 8.48 -6.20 -1.30
CA LEU A 87 8.10 -6.45 0.10
C LEU A 87 6.71 -7.09 0.24
N GLY A 88 5.87 -6.94 -0.80
CA GLY A 88 4.45 -7.29 -0.75
C GLY A 88 3.60 -6.17 -0.13
N PRO A 89 2.34 -6.00 -0.55
CA PRO A 89 1.49 -4.87 -0.12
C PRO A 89 1.29 -4.77 1.40
N LEU A 90 1.27 -5.92 2.09
CA LEU A 90 1.07 -5.98 3.54
C LEU A 90 2.27 -5.36 4.27
N ASN A 91 3.49 -5.81 3.97
CA ASN A 91 4.71 -5.25 4.58
C ASN A 91 4.95 -3.80 4.16
N GLY A 92 4.55 -3.41 2.95
CA GLY A 92 4.55 -2.02 2.51
C GLY A 92 3.73 -1.14 3.45
N VAL A 93 2.46 -1.49 3.68
CA VAL A 93 1.58 -0.73 4.60
C VAL A 93 2.17 -0.61 6.01
N LEU A 94 2.75 -1.68 6.56
CA LEU A 94 3.43 -1.58 7.86
C LEU A 94 4.61 -0.60 7.83
N PHE A 95 5.38 -0.57 6.75
CA PHE A 95 6.49 0.38 6.60
C PHE A 95 5.99 1.84 6.59
N MET A 96 4.87 2.12 5.92
CA MET A 96 4.29 3.47 5.89
C MET A 96 3.84 3.97 7.26
N ASP A 97 3.35 3.07 8.12
CA ASP A 97 2.94 3.45 9.48
C ASP A 97 4.14 3.80 10.39
N VAL A 98 5.36 3.39 10.04
CA VAL A 98 6.60 3.72 10.79
C VAL A 98 7.12 5.12 10.42
N VAL A 99 6.91 5.56 9.18
CA VAL A 99 7.35 6.87 8.66
C VAL A 99 6.95 8.04 9.60
N PRO A 100 5.68 8.23 9.97
CA PRO A 100 5.28 9.33 10.85
C PRO A 100 5.92 9.25 12.25
N ILE A 101 6.17 8.05 12.78
CA ILE A 101 6.87 7.88 14.07
C ILE A 101 8.31 8.38 13.94
N THR A 102 9.03 7.96 12.89
CA THR A 102 10.42 8.40 12.66
C THR A 102 10.52 9.91 12.41
N ALA A 103 9.59 10.48 11.64
CA ALA A 103 9.54 11.92 11.40
C ALA A 103 9.34 12.71 12.71
N PHE A 104 8.45 12.24 13.59
CA PHE A 104 8.24 12.85 14.90
C PHE A 104 9.49 12.76 15.78
N VAL A 105 10.15 11.59 15.83
CA VAL A 105 11.39 11.39 16.59
C VAL A 105 12.49 12.33 16.09
N ILE A 106 12.70 12.42 14.77
CA ILE A 106 13.69 13.33 14.18
C ILE A 106 13.35 14.78 14.53
N SER A 107 12.08 15.19 14.39
CA SER A 107 11.63 16.53 14.75
C SER A 107 11.94 16.89 16.21
N ALA A 108 11.70 15.96 17.14
CA ALA A 108 12.02 16.14 18.55
C ALA A 108 13.54 16.26 18.79
N LEU A 109 14.35 15.46 18.09
CA LEU A 109 15.82 15.54 18.16
C LEU A 109 16.38 16.83 17.57
N THR A 110 15.75 17.40 16.54
CA THR A 110 16.16 18.68 15.94
C THR A 110 15.82 19.90 16.79
N GLY A 111 15.26 19.72 17.99
CA GLY A 111 14.98 20.81 18.93
C GLY A 111 13.74 21.65 18.58
N VAL A 112 12.88 21.16 17.67
CA VAL A 112 11.59 21.81 17.39
C VAL A 112 10.69 21.63 18.61
N VAL A 113 10.49 22.71 19.38
CA VAL A 113 9.59 22.71 20.55
C VAL A 113 8.17 22.54 20.04
N PRO A 114 7.52 21.39 20.30
CA PRO A 114 6.18 21.15 19.79
C PRO A 114 5.18 22.02 20.55
N ALA A 115 4.22 22.61 19.84
CA ALA A 115 3.08 23.25 20.49
C ALA A 115 2.30 22.22 21.33
N GLY A 116 1.65 22.62 22.42
CA GLY A 116 0.92 21.70 23.29
C GLY A 116 -0.11 20.82 22.54
N MET A 117 -0.75 21.37 21.52
CA MET A 117 -1.66 20.62 20.63
C MET A 117 -0.95 19.58 19.75
N GLN A 118 0.31 19.81 19.36
CA GLN A 118 1.12 18.84 18.62
C GLN A 118 1.53 17.68 19.53
N VAL A 119 1.83 17.95 20.80
CA VAL A 119 2.11 16.89 21.78
C VAL A 119 0.86 16.04 22.02
N ALA A 120 -0.30 16.67 22.20
CA ALA A 120 -1.57 15.96 22.36
C ALA A 120 -1.88 15.08 21.12
N GLY A 121 -1.78 15.65 19.92
CA GLY A 121 -1.97 14.90 18.67
C GLY A 121 -0.98 13.75 18.53
N ALA A 122 0.32 13.99 18.74
CA ALA A 122 1.35 12.96 18.67
C ALA A 122 1.14 11.86 19.71
N SER A 123 0.74 12.21 20.93
CA SER A 123 0.46 11.26 22.00
C SER A 123 -0.74 10.34 21.70
N LEU A 124 -1.69 10.79 20.88
CA LEU A 124 -2.82 9.97 20.41
C LEU A 124 -2.43 9.12 19.19
N THR A 125 -1.74 9.73 18.23
CA THR A 125 -1.39 9.09 16.95
C THR A 125 -0.28 8.05 17.11
N ALA A 126 0.75 8.31 17.92
CA ALA A 126 1.88 7.39 18.06
C ALA A 126 1.46 6.01 18.63
N PRO A 127 0.68 5.91 19.72
CA PRO A 127 0.16 4.62 20.17
C PRO A 127 -0.78 3.97 19.16
N ALA A 128 -1.65 4.75 18.50
CA ALA A 128 -2.56 4.24 17.49
C ALA A 128 -1.80 3.56 16.33
N LEU A 129 -0.72 4.17 15.84
CA LEU A 129 0.13 3.61 14.79
C LEU A 129 0.88 2.37 15.28
N ILE A 130 1.38 2.36 16.53
CA ILE A 130 2.04 1.19 17.11
C ILE A 130 1.05 0.02 17.20
N PHE A 131 -0.18 0.27 17.68
CA PHE A 131 -1.22 -0.75 17.75
C PHE A 131 -1.65 -1.23 16.37
N ASN A 132 -1.78 -0.34 15.38
CA ASN A 132 -2.10 -0.68 13.99
C ASN A 132 -1.02 -1.62 13.42
N ASN A 133 0.26 -1.27 13.61
CA ASN A 133 1.39 -2.10 13.22
C ASN A 133 1.35 -3.48 13.86
N LEU A 134 1.17 -3.55 15.19
CA LEU A 134 1.13 -4.82 15.91
C LEU A 134 -0.06 -5.70 15.48
N TYR A 135 -1.21 -5.10 15.20
CA TYR A 135 -2.38 -5.79 14.67
C TYR A 135 -2.10 -6.37 13.28
N LEU A 136 -1.57 -5.55 12.36
CA LEU A 136 -1.24 -5.97 10.99
C LEU A 136 -0.17 -7.07 10.97
N ARG A 137 0.83 -7.03 11.88
CA ARG A 137 1.80 -8.13 12.05
C ARG A 137 1.13 -9.44 12.47
N ARG A 138 0.21 -9.38 13.43
CA ARG A 138 -0.54 -10.56 13.88
C ARG A 138 -1.42 -11.12 12.77
N VAL A 139 -2.08 -10.27 11.99
CA VAL A 139 -2.87 -10.69 10.83
C VAL A 139 -1.96 -11.37 9.79
N ALA A 140 -0.83 -10.76 9.45
CA ALA A 140 0.13 -11.33 8.49
C ALA A 140 0.62 -12.73 8.90
N GLN A 141 0.97 -12.92 10.17
CA GLN A 141 1.40 -14.21 10.71
C GLN A 141 0.27 -15.26 10.63
N ARG A 142 -0.98 -14.87 10.93
CA ARG A 142 -2.14 -15.78 10.85
C ARG A 142 -2.46 -16.18 9.41
N THR A 143 -2.39 -15.25 8.46
CA THR A 143 -2.59 -15.54 7.03
C THR A 143 -1.51 -16.48 6.50
N ALA A 144 -0.25 -16.27 6.88
CA ALA A 144 0.86 -17.16 6.52
C ALA A 144 0.68 -18.58 7.10
N ALA A 145 0.29 -18.68 8.37
CA ALA A 145 0.02 -19.96 9.02
C ALA A 145 -1.17 -20.71 8.38
N ALA A 146 -2.25 -20.00 8.04
CA ALA A 146 -3.40 -20.58 7.35
C ALA A 146 -3.05 -21.06 5.92
N ALA A 147 -2.24 -20.30 5.18
CA ALA A 147 -1.75 -20.71 3.87
C ALA A 147 -0.85 -21.96 3.95
N ALA A 148 0.04 -22.02 4.95
CA ALA A 148 0.88 -23.19 5.21
C ALA A 148 0.06 -24.43 5.60
N ALA A 149 -0.98 -24.27 6.44
CA ALA A 149 -1.89 -25.35 6.80
C ALA A 149 -2.68 -25.87 5.59
N LYS A 150 -3.14 -24.98 4.70
CA LYS A 150 -3.81 -25.36 3.45
C LYS A 150 -2.86 -26.08 2.49
N ALA A 151 -1.63 -25.61 2.34
CA ALA A 151 -0.60 -26.27 1.52
C ALA A 151 -0.16 -27.63 2.08
N ALA A 152 -0.15 -27.80 3.41
CA ALA A 152 0.11 -29.08 4.06
C ALA A 152 -1.06 -30.06 3.88
N ALA A 153 -2.31 -29.58 3.86
CA ALA A 153 -3.49 -30.37 3.57
C ALA A 153 -3.63 -30.76 2.09
N GLU A 154 -3.01 -30.02 1.18
CA GLU A 154 -3.07 -30.24 -0.27
C GLU A 154 -1.94 -31.15 -0.79
N LYS A 155 -0.96 -31.54 0.03
CA LYS A 155 -0.03 -32.66 -0.30
C LYS A 155 -0.76 -34.00 -0.09
N PRO A 156 -1.17 -34.75 -1.14
CA PRO A 156 -1.72 -36.07 -0.94
C PRO A 156 -0.58 -37.08 -0.85
N ALA A 157 -0.78 -38.03 0.05
CA ALA A 157 -0.05 -39.29 0.20
C ALA A 157 0.78 -39.72 -1.02
N VAL A 158 2.11 -39.74 -0.86
CA VAL A 158 2.94 -40.69 -1.59
C VAL A 158 2.39 -42.06 -1.24
N LYS A 159 1.76 -42.67 -2.23
CA LYS A 159 1.09 -43.97 -2.21
C LYS A 159 2.00 -45.01 -1.54
N ALA A 160 1.72 -45.31 -0.28
CA ALA A 160 2.11 -46.58 0.33
C ALA A 160 1.31 -47.67 -0.39
N THR A 161 1.90 -48.25 -1.43
CA THR A 161 1.57 -49.61 -1.84
C THR A 161 2.79 -50.45 -1.52
N ASP A 162 2.84 -50.86 -0.25
CA ASP A 162 3.57 -52.04 0.19
C ASP A 162 3.05 -53.29 -0.51
N GLY A 163 3.95 -54.26 -0.62
CA GLY A 163 3.87 -55.38 -1.54
C GLY A 163 2.65 -56.28 -1.38
N LYS A 164 2.26 -56.85 -2.52
CA LYS A 164 1.71 -58.21 -2.56
C LYS A 164 2.63 -59.06 -3.42
N THR A 165 3.24 -60.04 -2.78
CA THR A 165 4.06 -61.11 -3.34
C THR A 165 3.22 -62.14 -4.10
N ALA A 166 3.93 -62.81 -5.03
CA ALA A 166 3.79 -64.20 -5.50
C ALA A 166 3.05 -64.45 -6.85
N PRO A 167 3.28 -65.60 -7.52
CA PRO A 167 4.56 -66.07 -8.08
C PRO A 167 4.42 -66.72 -9.51
N VAL A 168 5.57 -67.09 -10.12
CA VAL A 168 5.78 -68.09 -11.21
C VAL A 168 5.04 -67.92 -12.56
N ALA A 169 5.83 -67.77 -13.65
CA ALA A 169 5.74 -68.65 -14.82
C ALA A 169 6.98 -68.45 -15.74
N ALA A 170 7.80 -69.49 -15.83
CA ALA A 170 8.81 -69.65 -16.86
C ALA A 170 8.14 -70.06 -18.19
N SER A 171 8.65 -69.60 -19.33
CA SER A 171 8.69 -70.38 -20.59
C SER A 171 9.36 -69.61 -21.73
N ARG A 172 10.56 -70.13 -22.09
CA ARG A 172 11.19 -70.20 -23.43
C ARG A 172 11.77 -68.92 -24.05
#